data_AF-A0A2S8FJY8-F1
#
_entry.id   AF-A0A2S8FJY8-F1
#
_cell.length_a   1.000
_cell.length_b   1.000
_cell.length_c   1.000
_cell.angle_alpha   90.00
_cell.angle_beta   90.00
_cell.angle_gamma   90.00
#
_symmetry.space_group_name_H-M   'P 1'
#
loop_
_entity.id
_entity.type
_entity.pdbx_description
1 polymer ?
#
loop_
_entity_poly.entity_id
_entity_poly.type
_entity_poly.pdbx_seq_one_letter_code
_entity_poly.pdbx_strand_id
1 'polypeptide(L)'
;MQEAAQPEKVGLPKAHGACALVCFAGAIATCFDWPSPAPQHANVFVPAVLLWGVAALYQFLLAAGHLRTSVLDHQHLFGSGPYERKSDLGWMAANVVVLIVVAMFYARQSSSIPLLAGQSTTLVSLLVTSLISLAVWAVRWKAIPRGSQTSS
;
A
#
# COMPACT_ATOMS: atom_id res chain seq x y z
N MET A 1 3.51 30.10 22.52
CA MET A 1 3.12 29.05 21.57
C MET A 1 3.37 27.72 22.24
N GLN A 2 2.34 27.10 22.81
CA GLN A 2 2.44 25.72 23.32
C GLN A 2 2.05 24.81 22.15
N GLU A 3 3.05 24.25 21.47
CA GLU A 3 2.83 23.01 20.71
C GLU A 3 2.36 21.97 21.72
N ALA A 4 1.07 21.63 21.66
CA ALA A 4 0.55 20.49 22.38
C ALA A 4 1.32 19.27 21.90
N ALA A 5 2.22 18.75 22.75
CA ALA A 5 2.86 17.47 22.55
C ALA A 5 1.77 16.47 22.18
N GLN A 6 1.75 16.04 20.92
CA GLN A 6 0.83 14.98 20.51
C GLN A 6 1.13 13.79 21.40
N PRO A 7 0.10 13.17 22.03
CA PRO A 7 0.34 12.03 22.88
C PRO A 7 1.09 11.00 22.05
N GLU A 8 2.29 10.64 22.50
CA GLU A 8 3.07 9.52 22.00
C GLU A 8 2.10 8.35 21.84
N LYS A 9 1.64 8.09 20.62
CA LYS A 9 0.83 6.91 20.37
C LYS A 9 1.81 5.75 20.28
N VAL A 10 2.22 5.30 21.46
CA VAL A 10 3.13 4.19 21.72
C VAL A 10 2.70 3.01 20.86
N GLY A 11 3.35 2.83 19.72
CA GLY A 11 3.07 1.72 18.78
C GLY A 11 2.86 2.12 17.32
N LEU A 12 2.50 3.36 16.98
CA LEU A 12 2.27 3.74 15.58
C LEU A 12 3.54 3.62 14.71
N PRO A 13 4.73 4.06 15.15
CA PRO A 13 5.97 3.84 14.39
C PRO A 13 6.25 2.35 14.16
N LYS A 14 6.02 1.51 15.18
CA LYS A 14 6.22 0.05 15.10
C LYS A 14 5.24 -0.60 14.13
N ALA A 15 3.98 -0.15 14.11
CA ALA A 15 2.97 -0.63 13.17
C ALA A 15 3.34 -0.30 11.71
N HIS A 16 3.82 0.92 11.45
CA HIS A 16 4.36 1.27 10.15
C HIS A 16 5.59 0.44 9.79
N GLY A 17 6.53 0.22 10.72
CA GLY A 17 7.70 -0.63 10.49
C GLY A 17 7.33 -2.09 10.15
N ALA A 18 6.41 -2.68 10.91
CA ALA A 18 5.90 -4.03 10.63
C ALA A 18 5.18 -4.10 9.28
N CYS A 19 4.36 -3.08 8.96
CA CYS A 19 3.67 -3.00 7.67
C CYS A 19 4.67 -2.87 6.51
N ALA A 20 5.76 -2.13 6.69
CA ALA A 20 6.82 -2.02 5.69
C ALA A 20 7.44 -3.39 5.37
N LEU A 21 7.72 -4.20 6.40
CA LEU A 21 8.23 -5.57 6.22
C LEU A 21 7.23 -6.47 5.49
N VAL A 22 5.94 -6.38 5.82
CA VAL A 22 4.89 -7.14 5.14
C VAL A 22 4.79 -6.73 3.66
N CYS A 23 4.80 -5.44 3.37
CA CYS A 23 4.76 -4.93 1.99
C CYS A 23 6.02 -5.33 1.21
N PHE A 24 7.19 -5.31 1.85
CA PHE A 24 8.44 -5.75 1.21
C PHE A 24 8.41 -7.25 0.91
N ALA A 25 8.01 -8.09 1.87
CA ALA A 25 7.86 -9.52 1.65
C ALA A 25 6.85 -9.82 0.54
N GLY A 26 5.75 -9.07 0.51
CA GLY A 26 4.77 -9.15 -0.58
C GLY A 26 5.37 -8.79 -1.94
N ALA A 27 6.17 -7.72 -2.02
CA ALA A 27 6.83 -7.30 -3.26
C ALA A 27 7.76 -8.42 -3.78
N ILE A 28 8.54 -9.03 -2.90
CA ILE A 28 9.41 -10.16 -3.22
C ILE A 28 8.57 -11.36 -3.70
N ALA A 29 7.48 -11.70 -3.01
CA ALA A 29 6.58 -12.77 -3.44
C ALA A 29 6.00 -12.52 -4.83
N THR A 30 5.59 -11.28 -5.13
CA THR A 30 5.17 -10.87 -6.47
C THR A 30 6.30 -11.02 -7.49
N CYS A 31 7.54 -10.64 -7.15
CA CYS A 31 8.68 -10.82 -8.07
C CYS A 31 8.93 -12.29 -8.45
N PHE A 32 8.61 -13.24 -7.57
CA PHE A 32 8.71 -14.67 -7.88
C PHE A 32 7.49 -15.23 -8.65
N ASP A 33 6.41 -14.47 -8.74
CA ASP A 33 5.17 -14.86 -9.43
C ASP A 33 5.17 -14.40 -10.90
N TRP A 34 6.17 -14.87 -11.63
CA TRP A 34 6.42 -14.49 -13.01
C TRP A 34 5.24 -14.82 -13.94
N PRO A 35 4.82 -13.90 -14.83
CA PRO A 35 3.74 -14.17 -15.77
C PRO A 35 4.18 -15.24 -16.80
N SER A 36 3.47 -16.37 -16.81
CA SER A 36 3.68 -17.47 -17.76
C SER A 36 2.36 -17.86 -18.46
N PRO A 37 1.79 -16.99 -19.31
CA PRO A 37 0.56 -17.30 -20.03
C PRO A 37 0.73 -18.52 -20.94
N ALA A 38 -0.34 -19.28 -21.13
CA ALA A 38 -0.34 -20.45 -22.01
C ALA A 38 0.00 -20.05 -23.46
N PRO A 39 0.59 -20.96 -24.28
CA PRO A 39 1.02 -20.65 -25.64
C PRO A 39 -0.08 -20.06 -26.53
N GLN A 40 -1.34 -20.51 -26.37
CA GLN A 40 -2.49 -19.96 -27.10
C GLN A 40 -2.83 -18.50 -26.76
N HIS A 41 -2.18 -17.93 -25.75
CA HIS A 41 -2.38 -16.56 -25.26
C HIS A 41 -1.06 -15.77 -25.22
N ALA A 42 -0.09 -16.10 -26.07
CA ALA A 42 1.21 -15.40 -26.10
C ALA A 42 1.09 -13.88 -26.33
N ASN A 43 0.03 -13.42 -26.99
CA ASN A 43 -0.24 -12.01 -27.24
C ASN A 43 -0.49 -11.17 -25.97
N VAL A 44 -0.82 -11.82 -24.84
CA VAL A 44 -1.00 -11.12 -23.55
C VAL A 44 0.26 -11.12 -22.67
N PHE A 45 1.37 -11.69 -23.14
CA PHE A 45 2.60 -11.76 -22.33
C PHE A 45 3.14 -10.37 -21.97
N VAL A 46 3.30 -9.47 -22.95
CA VAL A 46 3.79 -8.10 -22.71
C VAL A 46 2.93 -7.34 -21.70
N PRO A 47 1.59 -7.24 -21.85
CA PRO A 47 0.79 -6.54 -20.86
C PRO A 47 0.78 -7.25 -19.48
N ALA A 48 0.90 -8.57 -19.42
CA ALA A 48 1.05 -9.29 -18.15
C ALA A 48 2.36 -8.93 -17.43
N VAL A 49 3.48 -8.88 -18.15
CA VAL A 49 4.79 -8.43 -17.60
C VAL A 49 4.73 -6.99 -17.11
N LEU A 50 4.05 -6.09 -17.84
CA LEU A 50 3.90 -4.71 -17.40
C LEU A 50 3.09 -4.60 -16.10
N LEU A 51 1.95 -5.29 -16.01
CA LEU A 51 1.13 -5.29 -14.80
C LEU A 51 1.85 -5.93 -13.61
N TRP A 52 2.57 -7.03 -13.84
CA TRP A 52 3.43 -7.65 -12.85
C TRP A 52 4.49 -6.67 -12.32
N GLY A 53 5.18 -5.97 -13.21
CA GLY A 53 6.20 -4.98 -12.85
C GLY A 53 5.62 -3.82 -12.04
N VAL A 54 4.44 -3.32 -12.45
CA VAL A 54 3.70 -2.28 -11.71
C VAL A 54 3.28 -2.78 -10.33
N ALA A 55 2.80 -4.02 -10.20
CA ALA A 55 2.39 -4.61 -8.93
C ALA A 55 3.57 -4.76 -7.95
N ALA A 56 4.72 -5.24 -8.44
CA ALA A 56 5.93 -5.34 -7.64
C ALA A 56 6.43 -3.95 -7.19
N LEU A 57 6.52 -3.01 -8.13
CA LEU A 57 6.96 -1.64 -7.85
C LEU A 57 6.04 -0.94 -6.85
N TYR A 58 4.72 -1.08 -7.00
CA TYR A 58 3.75 -0.54 -6.06
C TYR A 58 3.99 -1.03 -4.63
N GLN A 59 4.21 -2.34 -4.43
CA GLN A 59 4.46 -2.90 -3.10
C GLN A 59 5.80 -2.42 -2.51
N PHE A 60 6.85 -2.25 -3.32
CA PHE A 60 8.09 -1.61 -2.87
C PHE A 60 7.89 -0.16 -2.46
N LEU A 61 7.12 0.62 -3.24
CA LEU A 61 6.79 2.01 -2.90
C LEU A 61 5.96 2.09 -1.61
N LEU A 62 5.04 1.15 -1.41
CA LEU A 62 4.23 1.05 -0.20
C LEU A 62 5.11 0.72 1.02
N ALA A 63 6.04 -0.24 0.87
CA ALA A 63 7.02 -0.58 1.89
C ALA A 63 7.91 0.62 2.26
N ALA A 64 8.43 1.32 1.25
CA ALA A 64 9.24 2.52 1.44
C ALA A 64 8.45 3.65 2.12
N GLY A 65 7.19 3.86 1.74
CA GLY A 65 6.29 4.83 2.36
C GLY A 65 6.08 4.55 3.84
N HIS A 66 5.76 3.31 4.19
CA HIS A 66 5.62 2.89 5.58
C HIS A 66 6.94 2.99 6.38
N LEU A 67 8.06 2.57 5.80
CA LEU A 67 9.36 2.64 6.47
C LEU A 67 9.76 4.09 6.74
N ARG A 68 9.59 4.97 5.75
CA ARG A 68 9.83 6.41 5.89
C ARG A 68 8.99 6.99 7.03
N THR A 69 7.69 6.71 7.05
CA THR A 69 6.80 7.18 8.12
C THR A 69 7.18 6.61 9.48
N SER A 70 7.56 5.34 9.55
CA SER A 70 8.05 4.72 10.79
C SER A 70 9.27 5.45 11.36
N VAL A 71 10.26 5.75 10.52
CA VAL A 71 11.49 6.46 10.92
C VAL A 71 11.16 7.90 11.33
N LEU A 72 10.38 8.63 10.54
CA LEU A 72 10.01 10.02 10.84
C LEU A 72 9.21 10.12 12.14
N ASP A 73 8.22 9.25 12.32
CA ASP A 73 7.40 9.22 13.53
C ASP A 73 8.24 8.82 14.75
N HIS A 74 9.24 7.93 14.59
CA HIS A 74 10.18 7.55 15.67
C HIS A 74 11.15 8.68 16.04
N GLN A 75 11.54 9.51 15.07
CA GLN A 75 12.42 10.67 15.28
C GLN A 75 11.64 11.95 15.64
N HIS A 76 10.31 11.88 15.76
CA HIS A 76 9.42 13.01 15.97
C HIS A 76 9.54 14.12 14.89
N LEU A 77 9.92 13.75 13.67
CA LEU A 77 10.07 14.67 12.53
C LEU A 77 8.76 14.74 11.72
N PHE A 78 7.74 15.36 12.31
CA PHE A 78 6.41 15.47 11.70
C PHE A 78 6.29 16.73 10.83
N GLY A 79 5.60 16.60 9.69
CA GLY A 79 5.09 17.77 8.97
C GLY A 79 3.91 18.44 9.69
N SER A 80 3.34 19.47 9.07
CA SER A 80 2.12 20.08 9.59
C SER A 80 0.95 19.08 9.57
N GLY A 81 0.04 19.17 10.56
CA GLY A 81 -1.13 18.28 10.64
C GLY A 81 -1.95 18.18 9.34
N PRO A 82 -2.25 19.29 8.63
CA PRO A 82 -2.91 19.25 7.33
C PRO A 82 -2.12 18.49 6.24
N TYR A 83 -0.80 18.66 6.21
CA TYR A 83 0.07 17.97 5.26
C TYR A 83 0.10 16.45 5.52
N GLU A 84 0.32 16.05 6.78
CA GLU A 84 0.37 14.64 7.17
C GLU A 84 -0.93 13.92 6.83
N ARG A 85 -2.08 14.55 7.12
CA ARG A 85 -3.37 14.02 6.69
C ARG A 85 -3.42 13.86 5.17
N LYS A 86 -3.16 14.92 4.40
CA LYS A 86 -3.22 14.82 2.93
C LYS A 86 -2.33 13.70 2.38
N SER A 87 -1.14 13.50 2.95
CA SER A 87 -0.27 12.37 2.64
C SER A 87 -0.93 11.03 2.95
N ASP A 88 -1.45 10.84 4.17
CA ASP A 88 -2.17 9.62 4.57
C ASP A 88 -3.35 9.31 3.63
N LEU A 89 -4.14 10.32 3.22
CA LEU A 89 -5.25 10.11 2.28
C LEU A 89 -4.76 9.62 0.91
N GLY A 90 -3.63 10.16 0.43
CA GLY A 90 -3.01 9.72 -0.82
C GLY A 90 -2.64 8.24 -0.76
N TRP A 91 -2.02 7.80 0.34
CA TRP A 91 -1.72 6.39 0.55
C TRP A 91 -2.98 5.54 0.66
N MET A 92 -3.96 5.95 1.45
CA MET A 92 -5.24 5.22 1.58
C MET A 92 -5.94 5.07 0.22
N ALA A 93 -6.01 6.14 -0.57
CA ALA A 93 -6.62 6.13 -1.90
C ALA A 93 -5.91 5.14 -2.84
N ALA A 94 -4.57 5.11 -2.83
CA ALA A 94 -3.80 4.15 -3.62
C ALA A 94 -4.13 2.70 -3.24
N ASN A 95 -4.22 2.38 -1.94
CA ASN A 95 -4.62 1.04 -1.48
C ASN A 95 -6.04 0.69 -1.93
N VAL A 96 -7.00 1.62 -1.82
CA VAL A 96 -8.39 1.39 -2.26
C VAL A 96 -8.47 1.08 -3.75
N VAL A 97 -7.75 1.83 -4.59
CA VAL A 97 -7.71 1.59 -6.04
C VAL A 97 -7.16 0.19 -6.33
N VAL A 98 -6.07 -0.22 -5.69
CA VAL A 98 -5.50 -1.55 -5.87
C VAL A 98 -6.47 -2.64 -5.41
N LEU A 99 -7.14 -2.47 -4.27
CA LEU A 99 -8.14 -3.42 -3.79
C LEU A 99 -9.32 -3.58 -4.76
N ILE A 100 -9.78 -2.48 -5.38
CA ILE A 100 -10.83 -2.53 -6.41
C ILE A 100 -10.34 -3.32 -7.62
N VAL A 101 -9.12 -3.06 -8.09
CA VAL A 101 -8.53 -3.79 -9.23
C VAL A 101 -8.42 -5.28 -8.92
N VAL A 102 -7.91 -5.65 -7.74
CA VAL A 102 -7.82 -7.05 -7.29
C VAL A 102 -9.21 -7.69 -7.20
N ALA A 103 -10.21 -7.00 -6.64
CA ALA A 103 -11.58 -7.49 -6.56
C ALA A 103 -12.20 -7.72 -7.95
N MET A 104 -11.94 -6.82 -8.92
CA MET A 104 -12.37 -6.99 -10.30
C MET A 104 -11.76 -8.24 -10.95
N PHE A 105 -10.50 -8.54 -10.67
CA PHE A 105 -9.84 -9.75 -11.16
C PHE A 105 -10.42 -11.03 -10.54
N TYR A 106 -10.72 -11.03 -9.25
CA TYR A 106 -11.41 -12.16 -8.61
C TYR A 106 -12.84 -12.34 -9.14
N ALA A 107 -13.59 -11.25 -9.31
CA ALA A 107 -14.97 -11.29 -9.80
C ALA A 107 -15.08 -11.84 -11.23
N ARG A 108 -14.07 -11.59 -12.07
CA ARG A 108 -14.02 -12.12 -13.44
C ARG A 108 -13.48 -13.55 -13.54
N GLN A 109 -13.09 -14.16 -12.41
CA GLN A 109 -12.34 -15.41 -12.29
C GLN A 109 -11.00 -15.32 -13.04
N SER A 110 -9.88 -15.40 -12.32
CA SER A 110 -8.53 -15.24 -12.88
C SER A 110 -8.22 -16.18 -14.05
N SER A 111 -8.91 -17.32 -14.16
CA SER A 111 -8.85 -18.26 -15.27
C SER A 111 -9.50 -17.75 -16.58
N SER A 112 -10.46 -16.83 -16.49
CA SER A 112 -11.15 -16.24 -17.65
C SER A 112 -10.36 -15.08 -18.27
N ILE A 113 -9.33 -14.58 -17.57
CA ILE A 113 -8.48 -13.49 -18.03
C ILE A 113 -7.09 -14.08 -18.31
N PRO A 114 -6.73 -14.31 -19.58
CA PRO A 114 -5.42 -14.85 -19.95
C PRO A 114 -4.25 -14.01 -19.41
N LEU A 115 -4.51 -12.73 -19.15
CA LEU A 115 -3.56 -11.73 -18.65
C LEU A 115 -2.97 -12.07 -17.26
N LEU A 116 -3.69 -12.83 -16.42
CA LEU A 116 -3.25 -13.17 -15.05
C LEU A 116 -3.35 -14.68 -14.75
N ALA A 117 -3.54 -15.52 -15.76
CA ALA A 117 -3.59 -16.96 -15.56
C ALA A 117 -2.29 -17.44 -14.88
N GLY A 118 -2.39 -17.89 -13.63
CA GLY A 118 -1.25 -18.35 -12.82
C GLY A 118 -0.70 -17.33 -11.80
N GLN A 119 -1.10 -16.05 -11.84
CA GLN A 119 -0.56 -15.02 -10.93
C GLN A 119 -1.38 -14.85 -9.63
N SER A 120 -1.76 -15.98 -9.02
CA SER A 120 -2.57 -15.98 -7.79
C SER A 120 -1.79 -15.40 -6.60
N THR A 121 -0.48 -15.63 -6.55
CA THR A 121 0.39 -15.11 -5.49
C THR A 121 0.45 -13.59 -5.51
N THR A 122 0.55 -12.98 -6.69
CA THR A 122 0.53 -11.52 -6.86
C THR A 122 -0.77 -10.92 -6.39
N LEU A 123 -1.91 -11.50 -6.78
CA LEU A 123 -3.24 -11.00 -6.38
C LEU A 123 -3.46 -11.12 -4.86
N VAL A 124 -3.09 -12.25 -4.26
CA VAL A 124 -3.18 -12.46 -2.81
C VAL A 124 -2.23 -11.51 -2.08
N SER A 125 -1.01 -11.33 -2.56
CA SER A 125 -0.05 -10.41 -1.97
C SER A 125 -0.56 -8.97 -2.00
N LEU A 126 -1.03 -8.49 -3.16
CA LEU A 126 -1.63 -7.16 -3.29
C LEU A 126 -2.83 -7.00 -2.35
N LEU A 127 -3.71 -8.00 -2.26
CA LEU A 127 -4.84 -7.98 -1.35
C LEU A 127 -4.40 -7.80 0.11
N VAL A 128 -3.51 -8.68 0.59
CA VAL A 128 -3.09 -8.71 1.99
C VAL A 128 -2.30 -7.45 2.35
N THR A 129 -1.30 -7.09 1.54
CA THR A 129 -0.47 -5.90 1.76
C THR A 129 -1.33 -4.63 1.75
N SER A 130 -2.24 -4.48 0.79
CA SER A 130 -3.09 -3.29 0.72
C SER A 130 -4.13 -3.20 1.85
N LEU A 131 -4.68 -4.32 2.33
CA LEU A 131 -5.58 -4.32 3.48
C LEU A 131 -4.86 -3.90 4.77
N ILE A 132 -3.70 -4.48 5.03
CA ILE A 132 -2.90 -4.16 6.23
C ILE A 132 -2.44 -2.71 6.19
N SER A 133 -1.89 -2.27 5.04
CA SER A 133 -1.48 -0.88 4.81
C SER A 133 -2.64 0.09 5.01
N LEU A 134 -3.79 -0.17 4.39
CA LEU A 134 -4.99 0.67 4.53
C LEU A 134 -5.42 0.81 6.00
N ALA A 135 -5.40 -0.28 6.76
CA ALA A 135 -5.72 -0.24 8.18
C ALA A 135 -4.73 0.63 8.98
N VAL A 136 -3.42 0.48 8.72
CA VAL A 136 -2.37 1.28 9.39
C VAL A 136 -2.51 2.77 9.06
N TRP A 137 -2.70 3.13 7.78
CA TRP A 137 -2.92 4.53 7.38
C TRP A 137 -4.23 5.09 7.95
N ALA A 138 -5.30 4.31 8.01
CA ALA A 138 -6.57 4.74 8.59
C ALA A 138 -6.45 5.04 10.10
N VAL A 139 -5.66 4.24 10.82
CA VAL A 139 -5.36 4.47 12.25
C VAL A 139 -4.55 5.76 12.42
N ARG A 140 -3.51 5.99 11.59
CA ARG A 140 -2.71 7.23 11.62
C ARG A 140 -3.55 8.47 11.29
N TRP A 141 -4.38 8.42 10.24
CA TRP A 141 -5.27 9.51 9.85
C TRP A 141 -6.27 9.89 10.94
N LYS A 142 -6.79 8.91 11.69
CA LYS A 142 -7.65 9.14 12.86
C LYS A 142 -6.87 9.70 14.05
N ALA A 143 -5.58 9.40 14.14
CA ALA A 143 -4.73 9.86 15.22
C ALA A 143 -4.30 11.32 15.09
N ILE A 144 -4.09 11.81 13.88
CA ILE A 144 -3.68 13.20 13.63
C ILE A 144 -4.86 14.14 13.88
N PRO A 145 -4.74 15.13 14.79
CA PRO A 145 -5.79 16.11 15.04
C PRO A 145 -6.24 16.79 13.76
N ARG A 146 -7.56 16.97 13.61
CA ARG A 146 -8.11 17.94 12.64
C ARG A 146 -7.75 19.29 13.24
N GLY A 147 -6.71 19.95 12.72
CA GLY A 147 -6.38 21.30 13.20
C GLY A 147 -7.65 22.13 13.24
N SER A 148 -7.96 22.73 14.39
CA SER A 148 -8.98 23.77 14.46
C SER A 148 -8.57 24.80 13.41
N GLN A 149 -9.44 25.06 12.45
CA GLN A 149 -9.32 26.25 11.62
C GLN A 149 -9.27 27.43 12.60
N THR A 150 -8.09 27.98 12.83
CA THR A 150 -7.99 29.32 13.39
C THR A 150 -8.49 30.22 12.28
N SER A 151 -9.78 30.56 12.38
CA SER A 151 -10.39 31.71 11.74
C SER A 151 -9.45 32.90 11.90
N SER A 152 -8.92 33.37 10.78
CA SER A 152 -8.34 34.71 10.64
C SER A 152 -9.37 35.61 9.98
#